data_AF-G4ZEB1-F1
#
_entry.id   AF-G4ZEB1-F1
#
_cell.length_a   1.000
_cell.length_b   1.000
_cell.length_c   1.000
_cell.angle_alpha   90.00
_cell.angle_beta   90.00
_cell.angle_gamma   90.00
#
_symmetry.space_group_name_H-M   'P 1'
#
loop_
_entity.id
_entity.type
_entity.pdbx_description
1 polymer ?
#
loop_
_entity_poly.entity_id
_entity_poly.type
_entity_poly.pdbx_seq_one_letter_code
_entity_poly.pdbx_strand_id
1 'polypeptide(L)'
;MFVRQRLSTRGCIVLYHAVSDEMADELRSAALEVQDPRIPETWDGVHVDSERSRVFVPYGDAEVLSELFERHYRTFFSIASAVEWSYRKTSSGSSDQPPRREFSSLPGSTETLNVCSLPGTFLLALQDHTYVTGFGWNNQVALQSSQRLIELNKGDVLMHSGDFVFARAGSATNNICLHGYLDTPLYPRPAYQDPEIVPFINDTSVGVDDVFWNCTFKARDPQVLRKHLNRYHNFYFNILRASF
;
A
#
# COMPACT_ATOMS: atom_id res chain seq x y z
N MET A 1 -20.07 -10.96 2.36
CA MET A 1 -20.26 -10.37 1.00
C MET A 1 -19.73 -8.93 0.91
N PHE A 2 -20.05 -8.03 1.84
CA PHE A 2 -19.61 -6.62 1.83
C PHE A 2 -18.09 -6.35 1.93
N VAL A 3 -17.33 -7.27 2.53
CA VAL A 3 -15.93 -7.03 2.89
C VAL A 3 -14.97 -7.30 1.72
N ARG A 4 -15.19 -8.38 0.94
CA ARG A 4 -14.50 -8.60 -0.34
C ARG A 4 -14.78 -7.48 -1.36
N GLN A 5 -16.00 -6.95 -1.35
CA GLN A 5 -16.39 -5.83 -2.20
C GLN A 5 -15.64 -4.52 -1.85
N ARG A 6 -15.17 -4.35 -0.60
CA ARG A 6 -14.35 -3.19 -0.22
C ARG A 6 -12.95 -3.25 -0.80
N LEU A 7 -12.30 -4.41 -0.78
CA LEU A 7 -10.99 -4.58 -1.42
C LEU A 7 -11.10 -4.30 -2.92
N SER A 8 -12.11 -4.84 -3.60
CA SER A 8 -12.33 -4.61 -5.03
C SER A 8 -12.74 -3.18 -5.40
N THR A 9 -13.20 -2.35 -4.45
CA THR A 9 -13.64 -0.97 -4.73
C THR A 9 -12.69 0.10 -4.21
N ARG A 10 -11.85 -0.24 -3.23
CA ARG A 10 -10.91 0.70 -2.57
C ARG A 10 -9.44 0.29 -2.70
N GLY A 11 -9.14 -0.89 -3.23
CA GLY A 11 -7.79 -1.46 -3.32
C GLY A 11 -7.20 -1.90 -1.99
N CYS A 12 -7.86 -1.60 -0.87
CA CYS A 12 -7.40 -1.95 0.46
C CYS A 12 -8.54 -2.30 1.42
N ILE A 13 -8.19 -2.98 2.51
CA ILE A 13 -9.04 -3.32 3.63
C ILE A 13 -8.26 -3.25 4.94
N VAL A 14 -8.90 -2.75 6.00
CA VAL A 14 -8.39 -2.81 7.37
C VAL A 14 -9.23 -3.79 8.17
N LEU A 15 -8.58 -4.68 8.91
CA LEU A 15 -9.15 -5.55 9.93
C LEU A 15 -8.69 -5.03 11.29
N TYR A 16 -9.63 -4.54 12.10
CA TYR A 16 -9.31 -4.00 13.42
C TYR A 16 -9.20 -5.12 14.45
N HIS A 17 -8.19 -5.05 15.31
CA HIS A 17 -7.89 -6.03 16.36
C HIS A 17 -7.89 -7.47 15.83
N ALA A 18 -7.33 -7.68 14.64
CA ALA A 18 -7.28 -8.98 14.00
C ALA A 18 -6.27 -9.91 14.70
N VAL A 19 -5.28 -9.32 15.36
CA VAL A 19 -4.25 -9.99 16.14
C VAL A 19 -4.29 -9.42 17.56
N SER A 20 -4.04 -10.27 18.57
CA SER A 20 -4.04 -9.81 19.96
C SER A 20 -2.82 -8.94 20.27
N ASP A 21 -2.95 -8.08 21.27
CA ASP A 21 -1.86 -7.18 21.68
C ASP A 21 -0.64 -7.97 22.17
N GLU A 22 -0.85 -9.10 22.84
CA GLU A 22 0.22 -9.98 23.32
C GLU A 22 1.04 -10.53 22.15
N MET A 23 0.38 -11.08 21.13
CA MET A 23 1.05 -11.57 19.92
C MET A 23 1.78 -10.44 19.19
N ALA A 24 1.18 -9.25 19.10
CA ALA A 24 1.82 -8.09 18.49
C ALA A 24 3.08 -7.66 19.26
N ASP A 25 3.07 -7.71 20.59
CA ASP A 25 4.23 -7.41 21.42
C ASP A 25 5.32 -8.49 21.34
N GLU A 26 4.94 -9.78 21.26
CA GLU A 26 5.88 -10.88 20.99
C GLU A 26 6.59 -10.70 19.65
N LEU A 27 5.84 -10.45 18.57
CA LEU A 27 6.41 -10.19 17.25
C LEU A 27 7.27 -8.94 17.22
N ARG A 28 6.89 -7.89 17.96
CA ARG A 28 7.72 -6.68 18.10
C ARG A 28 9.03 -6.97 18.81
N SER A 29 9.00 -7.82 19.83
CA SER A 29 10.20 -8.22 20.58
C SER A 29 11.12 -9.06 19.70
N ALA A 30 10.56 -10.04 18.98
CA ALA A 30 11.29 -10.81 17.97
C ALA A 30 11.95 -9.89 16.92
N ALA A 31 11.24 -8.87 16.43
CA ALA A 31 11.77 -7.89 15.46
C ALA A 31 12.98 -7.08 15.96
N LEU A 32 13.13 -6.92 17.28
CA LEU A 32 14.24 -6.23 17.92
C LEU A 32 15.42 -7.18 18.18
N GLU A 33 15.16 -8.48 18.30
CA GLU A 33 16.15 -9.52 18.55
C GLU A 33 16.79 -10.08 17.28
N VAL A 34 16.21 -9.84 16.10
CA VAL A 34 16.79 -10.26 14.82
C VAL A 34 18.20 -9.68 14.66
N GLN A 35 19.19 -10.56 14.54
CA GLN A 35 20.61 -10.18 14.42
C GLN A 35 21.01 -9.77 13.00
N ASP A 36 20.22 -10.18 12.00
CA ASP A 36 20.49 -9.86 10.60
C ASP A 36 20.50 -8.33 10.38
N PRO A 37 21.41 -7.84 9.53
CA PRO A 37 21.51 -6.41 9.27
C PRO A 37 20.22 -5.89 8.66
N ARG A 38 19.72 -4.79 9.22
CA ARG A 38 18.60 -4.05 8.64
C ARG A 38 19.01 -3.44 7.30
N ILE A 39 18.25 -3.76 6.27
CA ILE A 39 18.43 -3.30 4.90
C ILE A 39 17.65 -1.99 4.74
N PRO A 40 18.29 -0.86 4.40
CA PRO A 40 17.59 0.37 4.08
C PRO A 40 16.61 0.17 2.92
N GLU A 41 15.45 0.83 2.96
CA GLU A 41 14.56 0.83 1.78
C GLU A 41 15.25 1.63 0.67
N THR A 42 15.50 0.99 -0.48
CA THR A 42 16.11 1.62 -1.65
C THR A 42 15.14 1.50 -2.82
N TRP A 43 14.99 2.56 -3.61
CA TRP A 43 14.11 2.59 -4.77
C TRP A 43 14.91 2.86 -6.04
N ASP A 44 14.75 1.99 -7.03
CA ASP A 44 15.30 2.12 -8.38
C ASP A 44 16.83 2.33 -8.42
N GLY A 45 17.53 1.88 -7.37
CA GLY A 45 18.97 2.11 -7.19
C GLY A 45 19.41 3.58 -7.07
N VAL A 46 18.47 4.54 -7.03
CA VAL A 46 18.74 5.98 -7.10
C VAL A 46 18.46 6.68 -5.77
N HIS A 47 17.48 6.21 -4.98
CA HIS A 47 17.15 6.82 -3.70
C HIS A 47 17.18 5.81 -2.55
N VAL A 48 18.02 6.09 -1.55
CA VAL A 48 18.09 5.31 -0.30
C VAL A 48 17.32 6.07 0.77
N ASP A 49 16.16 5.54 1.18
CA ASP A 49 15.43 6.03 2.34
C ASP A 49 16.14 5.50 3.60
N SER A 50 17.08 6.29 4.12
CA SER A 50 17.82 5.95 5.34
C SER A 50 16.95 5.96 6.61
N GLU A 51 15.74 6.52 6.53
CA GLU A 51 14.81 6.62 7.66
C GLU A 51 13.99 5.34 7.80
N ARG A 52 13.95 4.50 6.76
CA ARG A 52 13.20 3.23 6.74
C ARG A 52 14.09 2.05 6.42
N SER A 53 13.82 0.95 7.09
CA SER A 53 14.57 -0.29 6.89
C SER A 53 13.70 -1.51 7.07
N ARG A 54 14.13 -2.62 6.48
CA ARG A 54 13.53 -3.94 6.67
C ARG A 54 14.57 -4.94 7.12
N VAL A 55 14.10 -5.97 7.82
CA VAL A 55 14.87 -7.19 8.07
C VAL A 55 13.94 -8.36 7.80
N PHE A 56 14.44 -9.38 7.11
CA PHE A 56 13.63 -10.56 6.81
C PHE A 56 13.37 -11.35 8.08
N VAL A 57 12.18 -11.95 8.16
CA VAL A 57 11.88 -12.92 9.21
C VAL A 57 12.64 -14.22 8.86
N PRO A 58 13.34 -14.85 9.82
CA PRO A 58 14.01 -16.13 9.59
C PRO A 58 13.07 -17.19 9.01
N TYR A 59 13.59 -18.06 8.15
CA TYR A 59 12.76 -18.98 7.35
C TYR A 59 11.78 -19.82 8.19
N GLY A 60 12.22 -20.41 9.31
CA GLY A 60 11.35 -21.21 10.18
C GLY A 60 10.22 -20.38 10.80
N ASP A 61 10.51 -19.17 11.26
CA ASP A 61 9.50 -18.26 11.80
C ASP A 61 8.55 -17.77 10.72
N ALA A 62 9.06 -17.53 9.50
CA ALA A 62 8.27 -17.13 8.34
C ALA A 62 7.27 -18.21 7.91
N GLU A 63 7.61 -19.50 8.01
CA GLU A 63 6.66 -20.61 7.80
C GLU A 63 5.54 -20.57 8.85
N VAL A 64 5.89 -20.43 10.13
CA VAL A 64 4.91 -20.33 11.23
C VAL A 64 3.96 -19.14 11.03
N LEU A 65 4.50 -17.97 10.65
CA LEU A 65 3.68 -16.80 10.34
C LEU A 65 2.75 -17.03 9.14
N SER A 66 3.23 -17.76 8.13
CA SER A 66 2.45 -18.07 6.92
C SER A 66 1.25 -18.96 7.24
N GLU A 67 1.43 -19.96 8.10
CA GLU A 67 0.36 -20.83 8.61
C GLU A 67 -0.62 -20.05 9.50
N LEU A 68 -0.09 -19.27 10.45
CA LEU A 68 -0.89 -18.51 11.41
C LEU A 68 -1.82 -17.51 10.71
N PHE A 69 -1.30 -16.78 9.72
CA PHE A 69 -2.05 -15.76 9.01
C PHE A 69 -2.75 -16.25 7.74
N GLU A 70 -2.64 -17.53 7.40
CA GLU A 70 -3.20 -18.11 6.17
C GLU A 70 -4.68 -17.77 5.99
N ARG A 71 -5.46 -18.02 7.04
CA ARG A 71 -6.90 -17.75 7.02
C ARG A 71 -7.22 -16.27 6.80
N HIS A 72 -6.39 -15.37 7.32
CA HIS A 72 -6.59 -13.92 7.19
C HIS A 72 -6.46 -13.49 5.73
N TYR A 73 -5.32 -13.81 5.10
CA TYR A 73 -5.07 -13.37 3.74
C TYR A 73 -5.86 -14.17 2.70
N ARG A 74 -6.02 -15.50 2.84
CA ARG A 74 -6.82 -16.31 1.88
C ARG A 74 -8.30 -15.96 1.89
N THR A 75 -8.81 -15.33 2.95
CA THR A 75 -10.18 -14.81 2.95
C THR A 75 -10.37 -13.77 1.83
N PHE A 76 -9.35 -12.99 1.50
CA PHE A 76 -9.42 -11.92 0.50
C PHE A 76 -8.65 -12.23 -0.78
N PHE A 77 -7.54 -12.94 -0.68
CA PHE A 77 -6.69 -13.40 -1.78
C PHE A 77 -6.68 -14.93 -1.82
N SER A 78 -7.77 -15.53 -2.29
CA SER A 78 -8.05 -16.97 -2.10
C SER A 78 -6.99 -17.92 -2.64
N ILE A 79 -6.31 -17.51 -3.71
CA ILE A 79 -5.26 -18.31 -4.35
C ILE A 79 -3.85 -17.85 -3.96
N ALA A 80 -3.72 -16.88 -3.05
CA ALA A 80 -2.42 -16.34 -2.69
C ALA A 80 -1.70 -17.20 -1.64
N SER A 81 -0.38 -17.06 -1.61
CA SER A 81 0.50 -17.61 -0.58
C SER A 81 1.42 -16.50 -0.06
N ALA A 82 1.66 -16.46 1.25
CA ALA A 82 2.70 -15.59 1.80
C ALA A 82 4.07 -16.18 1.47
N VAL A 83 4.89 -15.45 0.71
CA VAL A 83 6.21 -15.94 0.24
C VAL A 83 7.38 -15.24 0.92
N GLU A 84 7.12 -14.10 1.55
CA GLU A 84 8.15 -13.30 2.20
C GLU A 84 7.54 -12.57 3.40
N TRP A 85 8.19 -12.70 4.55
CA TRP A 85 7.87 -11.94 5.75
C TRP A 85 9.07 -11.08 6.12
N SER A 86 8.80 -9.84 6.51
CA SER A 86 9.83 -8.91 6.99
C SER A 86 9.29 -7.99 8.07
N TYR A 87 10.16 -7.63 9.02
CA TYR A 87 9.90 -6.55 9.96
C TYR A 87 10.36 -5.23 9.35
N ARG A 88 9.43 -4.32 9.12
CA ARG A 88 9.72 -2.99 8.58
C ARG A 88 9.72 -1.96 9.70
N LYS A 89 10.79 -1.17 9.77
CA LYS A 89 10.94 -0.07 10.72
C LYS A 89 10.89 1.27 10.00
N THR A 90 10.16 2.20 10.58
CA THR A 90 10.26 3.63 10.30
C THR A 90 10.91 4.31 11.51
N SER A 91 11.96 5.08 11.25
CA SER A 91 12.71 5.78 12.28
C SER A 91 11.97 7.03 12.73
N SER A 92 12.15 7.36 14.00
CA SER A 92 11.66 8.61 14.58
C SER A 92 12.14 9.83 13.80
N GLY A 93 11.23 10.76 13.52
CA GLY A 93 11.51 12.00 12.78
C GLY A 93 11.47 11.84 11.25
N SER A 94 11.10 10.67 10.74
CA SER A 94 11.08 10.43 9.29
C SER A 94 10.05 11.29 8.56
N SER A 95 10.34 11.66 7.33
CA SER A 95 9.42 12.27 6.37
C SER A 95 8.44 11.27 5.75
N ASP A 96 7.33 11.73 5.15
CA ASP A 96 6.42 10.87 4.38
C ASP A 96 7.13 10.27 3.16
N GLN A 97 6.87 9.00 2.85
CA GLN A 97 7.33 8.42 1.59
C GLN A 97 6.60 9.05 0.40
N PRO A 98 7.22 9.10 -0.79
CA PRO A 98 6.48 9.38 -2.01
C PRO A 98 5.39 8.31 -2.24
N PRO A 99 4.26 8.68 -2.87
CA PRO A 99 3.26 7.71 -3.28
C PRO A 99 3.86 6.65 -4.19
N ARG A 100 3.55 5.39 -3.91
CA ARG A 100 4.07 4.23 -4.65
C ARG A 100 3.05 3.11 -4.69
N ARG A 101 3.25 2.17 -5.61
CA ARG A 101 2.57 0.88 -5.64
C ARG A 101 3.61 -0.22 -5.73
N GLU A 102 3.37 -1.35 -5.08
CA GLU A 102 4.36 -2.44 -5.07
C GLU A 102 4.41 -3.16 -6.43
N PHE A 103 3.38 -3.01 -7.27
CA PHE A 103 3.28 -3.66 -8.58
C PHE A 103 2.81 -2.69 -9.68
N SER A 104 3.54 -2.71 -10.79
CA SER A 104 3.20 -2.01 -12.02
C SER A 104 2.42 -2.91 -12.98
N SER A 105 1.46 -2.35 -13.70
CA SER A 105 0.94 -2.94 -14.93
C SER A 105 2.04 -2.92 -16.00
N LEU A 106 2.33 -4.05 -16.65
CA LEU A 106 3.35 -4.13 -17.70
C LEU A 106 3.16 -2.99 -18.74
N PRO A 107 4.20 -2.16 -18.99
CA PRO A 107 4.12 -1.11 -20.00
C PRO A 107 3.80 -1.72 -21.37
N GLY A 108 2.66 -1.35 -21.96
CA GLY A 108 2.26 -1.79 -23.30
C GLY A 108 1.38 -3.05 -23.35
N SER A 109 0.99 -3.65 -22.22
CA SER A 109 -0.03 -4.71 -22.24
C SER A 109 -1.41 -4.09 -22.51
N THR A 110 -1.99 -4.41 -23.66
CA THR A 110 -3.41 -4.13 -23.99
C THR A 110 -4.37 -5.05 -23.23
N GLU A 111 -3.86 -5.99 -22.44
CA GLU A 111 -4.66 -6.88 -21.61
C GLU A 111 -5.26 -6.11 -20.42
N THR A 112 -6.58 -6.18 -20.30
CA THR A 112 -7.30 -5.75 -19.11
C THR A 112 -6.73 -6.45 -17.89
N LEU A 113 -6.05 -5.69 -17.04
CA LEU A 113 -5.40 -6.19 -15.85
C LEU A 113 -6.41 -6.97 -15.00
N ASN A 114 -6.15 -8.27 -14.80
CA ASN A 114 -7.01 -9.08 -13.95
C ASN A 114 -6.76 -8.70 -12.49
N VAL A 115 -7.60 -7.81 -11.98
CA VAL A 115 -7.55 -7.31 -10.60
C VAL A 115 -7.63 -8.44 -9.54
N CYS A 116 -8.13 -9.62 -9.91
CA CYS A 116 -8.20 -10.78 -9.03
C CYS A 116 -6.91 -11.63 -9.02
N SER A 117 -5.97 -11.40 -9.94
CA SER A 117 -4.66 -12.06 -9.98
C SER A 117 -3.54 -11.19 -9.45
N LEU A 118 -3.83 -9.97 -9.00
CA LEU A 118 -2.80 -9.11 -8.44
C LEU A 118 -2.25 -9.72 -7.15
N PRO A 119 -0.93 -9.65 -6.94
CA PRO A 119 -0.37 -9.93 -5.64
C PRO A 119 -0.94 -8.99 -4.59
N GLY A 120 -0.85 -9.41 -3.34
CA GLY A 120 -1.33 -8.65 -2.19
C GLY A 120 -0.21 -8.32 -1.22
N THR A 121 -0.53 -7.42 -0.31
CA THR A 121 0.29 -7.10 0.85
C THR A 121 -0.52 -7.34 2.10
N PHE A 122 0.13 -7.88 3.13
CA PHE A 122 -0.35 -8.01 4.49
C PHE A 122 0.54 -7.14 5.38
N LEU A 123 -0.03 -6.17 6.07
CA LEU A 123 0.68 -5.28 6.98
C LEU A 123 0.02 -5.34 8.35
N LEU A 124 0.72 -5.90 9.34
CA LEU A 124 0.28 -5.93 10.72
C LEU A 124 1.00 -4.83 11.52
N ALA A 125 0.23 -3.97 12.15
CA ALA A 125 0.74 -2.97 13.07
C ALA A 125 1.11 -3.62 14.41
N LEU A 126 2.38 -3.49 14.80
CA LEU A 126 2.88 -4.00 16.09
C LEU A 126 2.85 -2.93 17.20
N GLN A 127 2.44 -1.72 16.83
CA GLN A 127 2.38 -0.55 17.69
C GLN A 127 1.20 0.34 17.27
N ASP A 128 0.69 1.10 18.24
CA ASP A 128 -0.32 2.12 17.97
C ASP A 128 0.21 3.21 17.05
N HIS A 129 -0.71 3.95 16.44
CA HIS A 129 -0.40 5.10 15.61
C HIS A 129 0.54 4.75 14.43
N THR A 130 0.29 3.59 13.82
CA THR A 130 0.92 3.21 12.55
C THR A 130 0.11 3.82 11.41
N TYR A 131 0.74 4.68 10.60
CA TYR A 131 0.03 5.47 9.59
C TYR A 131 0.44 5.11 8.16
N VAL A 132 -0.57 4.91 7.31
CA VAL A 132 -0.43 4.74 5.86
C VAL A 132 -1.35 5.72 5.16
N THR A 133 -0.83 6.43 4.17
CA THR A 133 -1.64 7.31 3.33
C THR A 133 -2.00 6.58 2.04
N GLY A 134 -3.28 6.40 1.76
CA GLY A 134 -3.77 5.80 0.51
C GLY A 134 -4.26 6.84 -0.49
N PHE A 135 -4.08 6.57 -1.79
CA PHE A 135 -4.45 7.46 -2.90
C PHE A 135 -5.41 6.82 -3.92
N GLY A 136 -5.88 5.60 -3.65
CA GLY A 136 -6.71 4.81 -4.54
C GLY A 136 -5.94 3.63 -5.14
N TRP A 137 -6.51 3.00 -6.17
CA TRP A 137 -5.94 1.82 -6.83
C TRP A 137 -6.01 1.99 -8.35
N ASN A 138 -5.08 1.37 -9.06
CA ASN A 138 -4.97 1.43 -10.52
C ASN A 138 -4.88 2.87 -11.10
N ASN A 139 -4.47 3.83 -10.28
CA ASN A 139 -4.24 5.21 -10.71
C ASN A 139 -2.80 5.35 -11.21
N GLN A 140 -2.61 6.05 -12.32
CA GLN A 140 -1.26 6.39 -12.83
C GLN A 140 -0.66 7.62 -12.11
N VAL A 141 -1.47 8.32 -11.31
CA VAL A 141 -1.10 9.53 -10.57
C VAL A 141 -1.78 9.50 -9.20
N ALA A 142 -1.06 9.88 -8.15
CA ALA A 142 -1.59 10.10 -6.82
C ALA A 142 -2.09 11.55 -6.69
N LEU A 143 -3.36 11.74 -6.32
CA LEU A 143 -3.97 13.05 -6.22
C LEU A 143 -4.18 13.44 -4.76
N GLN A 144 -3.89 14.70 -4.42
CA GLN A 144 -4.13 15.19 -3.06
C GLN A 144 -5.60 15.09 -2.66
N SER A 145 -6.53 15.30 -3.62
CA SER A 145 -7.96 15.21 -3.34
C SER A 145 -8.49 13.77 -3.14
N SER A 146 -7.70 12.75 -3.44
CA SER A 146 -7.99 11.34 -3.14
C SER A 146 -7.26 10.81 -1.90
N GLN A 147 -6.40 11.64 -1.29
CA GLN A 147 -5.61 11.28 -0.13
C GLN A 147 -6.51 10.87 1.03
N ARG A 148 -6.20 9.71 1.62
CA ARG A 148 -6.87 9.21 2.82
C ARG A 148 -5.85 8.65 3.80
N LEU A 149 -5.84 9.18 5.01
CA LEU A 149 -5.09 8.60 6.10
C LEU A 149 -5.75 7.29 6.56
N ILE A 150 -4.94 6.26 6.70
CA ILE A 150 -5.26 4.97 7.29
C ILE A 150 -4.44 4.89 8.57
N GLU A 151 -5.12 5.01 9.70
CA GLU A 151 -4.54 4.79 11.02
C GLU A 151 -4.77 3.34 11.44
N LEU A 152 -3.70 2.70 11.89
CA LEU A 152 -3.69 1.35 12.42
C LEU A 152 -3.15 1.40 13.85
N ASN A 153 -3.89 0.77 14.75
CA ASN A 153 -3.44 0.53 16.11
C ASN A 153 -2.78 -0.85 16.23
N LYS A 154 -2.18 -1.13 17.38
CA LYS A 154 -1.60 -2.44 17.65
C LYS A 154 -2.63 -3.55 17.37
N GLY A 155 -2.20 -4.59 16.66
CA GLY A 155 -3.05 -5.72 16.30
C GLY A 155 -3.93 -5.50 15.07
N ASP A 156 -3.98 -4.29 14.51
CA ASP A 156 -4.69 -4.01 13.27
C ASP A 156 -3.91 -4.50 12.06
N VAL A 157 -4.64 -5.01 11.07
CA VAL A 157 -4.09 -5.52 9.82
C VAL A 157 -4.62 -4.69 8.65
N LEU A 158 -3.72 -4.10 7.88
CA LEU A 158 -4.01 -3.55 6.56
C LEU A 158 -3.64 -4.59 5.49
N MET A 159 -4.59 -4.92 4.63
CA MET A 159 -4.35 -5.69 3.42
C MET A 159 -4.69 -4.86 2.19
N HIS A 160 -3.86 -4.91 1.16
CA HIS A 160 -4.11 -4.19 -0.09
C HIS A 160 -3.58 -4.95 -1.30
N SER A 161 -4.16 -4.69 -2.46
CA SER A 161 -3.67 -5.22 -3.74
C SER A 161 -2.38 -4.51 -4.16
N GLY A 162 -1.62 -5.15 -5.05
CA GLY A 162 -0.33 -4.65 -5.52
C GLY A 162 -0.40 -3.33 -6.31
N ASP A 163 -1.56 -3.02 -6.88
CA ASP A 163 -1.86 -1.79 -7.63
C ASP A 163 -2.45 -0.66 -6.75
N PHE A 164 -2.60 -0.90 -5.45
CA PHE A 164 -2.99 0.13 -4.49
C PHE A 164 -1.84 1.14 -4.36
N VAL A 165 -2.16 2.41 -4.56
CA VAL A 165 -1.22 3.52 -4.43
C VAL A 165 -1.25 4.01 -2.99
N PHE A 166 -0.10 3.93 -2.31
CA PHE A 166 0.05 4.34 -0.92
C PHE A 166 1.42 4.96 -0.64
N ALA A 167 1.51 5.64 0.49
CA ALA A 167 2.76 6.12 1.07
C ALA A 167 2.77 5.75 2.55
N ARG A 168 3.90 5.28 3.08
CA ARG A 168 4.07 5.19 4.53
C ARG A 168 4.28 6.60 5.08
N ALA A 169 3.49 6.97 6.07
CA ALA A 169 3.67 8.28 6.68
C ALA A 169 4.98 8.35 7.47
N GLY A 170 5.44 9.57 7.69
CA GLY A 170 6.46 9.89 8.67
C GLY A 170 5.99 9.54 10.07
N SER A 171 6.93 9.28 10.97
CA SER A 171 6.61 8.93 12.35
C SER A 171 7.39 9.78 13.33
N ALA A 172 6.72 10.30 14.35
CA ALA A 172 7.35 11.03 15.45
C ALA A 172 8.14 10.10 16.40
N THR A 173 7.91 8.79 16.31
CA THR A 173 8.56 7.76 17.12
C THR A 173 9.03 6.59 16.23
N ASN A 174 9.87 5.70 16.76
CA ASN A 174 10.16 4.47 16.03
C ASN A 174 8.90 3.60 15.93
N ASN A 175 8.55 3.20 14.72
CA ASN A 175 7.39 2.37 14.44
C ASN A 175 7.82 1.11 13.68
N ILE A 176 7.43 -0.06 14.17
CA ILE A 176 7.72 -1.35 13.56
C ILE A 176 6.40 -2.02 13.17
N CYS A 177 6.36 -2.57 11.97
CA CYS A 177 5.27 -3.40 11.47
C CYS A 177 5.80 -4.72 10.90
N LEU A 178 4.97 -5.75 10.96
CA LEU A 178 5.20 -6.99 10.23
C LEU A 178 4.59 -6.85 8.83
N HIS A 179 5.38 -7.16 7.81
CA HIS A 179 4.98 -7.08 6.41
C HIS A 179 5.10 -8.46 5.77
N GLY A 180 3.98 -9.00 5.31
CA GLY A 180 3.88 -10.21 4.50
C GLY A 180 3.59 -9.86 3.05
N TYR A 181 4.36 -10.42 2.14
CA TYR A 181 4.06 -10.32 0.73
C TYR A 181 3.30 -11.55 0.23
N LEU A 182 2.19 -11.32 -0.47
CA LEU A 182 1.25 -12.35 -0.90
C LEU A 182 1.33 -12.52 -2.41
N ASP A 183 1.95 -13.62 -2.85
CA ASP A 183 2.03 -13.96 -4.28
C ASP A 183 0.78 -14.68 -4.74
N THR A 184 0.40 -14.49 -6.01
CA THR A 184 -0.61 -15.33 -6.67
C THR A 184 0.03 -16.16 -7.77
N PRO A 185 -0.39 -17.43 -7.96
CA PRO A 185 0.16 -18.29 -9.02
C PRO A 185 -0.17 -17.79 -10.43
N LEU A 186 -1.08 -16.82 -10.56
CA LEU A 186 -1.50 -16.25 -11.84
C LEU A 186 -0.66 -15.04 -12.25
N TYR A 187 0.23 -14.55 -11.38
CA TYR A 187 1.10 -13.42 -11.66
C TYR A 187 2.52 -13.71 -11.14
N PRO A 188 3.38 -14.34 -11.98
CA PRO A 188 4.74 -14.65 -11.56
C PRO A 188 5.52 -13.37 -11.32
N ARG A 189 6.00 -13.21 -10.09
CA ARG A 189 6.80 -12.08 -9.66
C ARG A 189 8.20 -12.12 -10.30
N PRO A 190 8.75 -10.97 -10.75
CA PRO A 190 10.18 -10.85 -10.97
C PRO A 190 10.95 -11.12 -9.66
N ALA A 191 12.14 -11.73 -9.75
CA ALA A 191 12.98 -12.05 -8.58
C ALA A 191 13.33 -10.82 -7.71
N TYR A 192 13.27 -9.63 -8.30
CA TYR A 192 13.34 -8.36 -7.62
C TYR A 192 12.45 -7.37 -8.38
N GLN A 193 11.44 -6.82 -7.72
CA GLN A 193 10.61 -5.74 -8.28
C GLN A 193 10.64 -4.59 -7.29
N ASP A 194 11.33 -3.51 -7.69
CA ASP A 194 11.23 -2.25 -6.97
C ASP A 194 9.79 -1.74 -7.03
N PRO A 195 9.33 -1.06 -5.96
CA PRO A 195 8.05 -0.39 -6.03
C PRO A 195 8.06 0.68 -7.13
N GLU A 196 6.95 0.84 -7.81
CA GLU A 196 6.78 1.92 -8.76
C GLU A 196 6.40 3.20 -8.01
N ILE A 197 7.25 4.22 -8.10
CA ILE A 197 6.92 5.55 -7.62
C ILE A 197 5.87 6.17 -8.53
N VAL A 198 4.77 6.62 -7.94
CA VAL A 198 3.64 7.22 -8.64
C VAL A 198 3.73 8.74 -8.51
N PRO A 199 3.67 9.51 -9.62
CA PRO A 199 3.67 10.97 -9.56
C PRO A 199 2.58 11.51 -8.65
N PHE A 200 2.91 12.52 -7.84
CA PHE A 200 1.97 13.19 -6.95
C PHE A 200 1.55 14.55 -7.52
N ILE A 201 0.24 14.81 -7.56
CA ILE A 201 -0.34 16.09 -8.00
C ILE A 201 -1.21 16.67 -6.89
N ASN A 202 -0.92 17.91 -6.50
CA ASN A 202 -1.81 18.73 -5.69
C ASN A 202 -2.89 19.36 -6.57
N ASP A 203 -4.01 18.67 -6.74
CA ASP A 203 -5.19 19.12 -7.48
C ASP A 203 -6.15 19.97 -6.65
N THR A 204 -5.73 20.37 -5.44
CA THR A 204 -6.53 21.18 -4.50
C THR A 204 -6.05 22.62 -4.36
N SER A 205 -4.88 22.95 -4.92
CA SER A 205 -4.36 24.31 -4.93
C SER A 205 -5.18 25.22 -5.86
N VAL A 206 -5.44 26.45 -5.42
CA VAL A 206 -6.14 27.46 -6.23
C VAL A 206 -5.18 27.95 -7.30
N GLY A 207 -5.20 27.31 -8.48
CA GLY A 207 -4.32 27.61 -9.61
C GLY A 207 -3.61 26.36 -10.12
N VAL A 208 -4.38 25.39 -10.62
CA VAL A 208 -3.83 24.19 -11.26
C VAL A 208 -3.53 24.53 -12.72
N ASP A 209 -2.25 24.72 -13.06
CA ASP A 209 -1.81 24.49 -14.43
C ASP A 209 -1.77 22.96 -14.62
N ASP A 210 -2.67 22.44 -15.45
CA ASP A 210 -2.86 21.01 -15.69
C ASP A 210 -1.58 20.39 -16.29
N VAL A 211 -0.88 19.58 -15.51
CA VAL A 211 0.25 18.75 -15.98
C VAL A 211 -0.30 17.38 -16.41
N PHE A 212 -1.19 17.36 -17.40
CA PHE A 212 -1.59 16.14 -18.09
C PHE A 212 -1.08 16.20 -19.53
N TRP A 213 -0.30 15.18 -19.93
CA TRP A 213 0.38 15.14 -21.23
C TRP A 213 -0.58 15.47 -22.39
N ASN A 214 -0.33 16.59 -23.08
CA ASN A 214 -1.13 17.13 -24.19
C ASN A 214 -2.61 17.48 -23.89
N CYS A 215 -3.02 17.60 -22.63
CA CYS A 215 -4.34 18.10 -22.30
C CYS A 215 -4.33 19.62 -22.11
N THR A 216 -5.05 20.36 -22.94
CA THR A 216 -5.17 21.83 -22.85
C THR A 216 -6.38 22.29 -22.02
N PHE A 217 -7.08 21.35 -21.40
CA PHE A 217 -8.21 21.66 -20.54
C PHE A 217 -7.71 22.46 -19.32
N LYS A 218 -8.53 23.41 -18.85
CA LYS A 218 -8.27 24.16 -17.62
C LYS A 218 -9.55 24.16 -16.80
N ALA A 219 -9.54 23.47 -15.67
CA ALA A 219 -10.69 23.45 -14.78
C ALA A 219 -10.77 24.73 -13.93
N ARG A 220 -11.99 25.24 -13.73
CA ARG A 220 -12.25 26.38 -12.82
C ARG A 220 -12.53 25.95 -11.39
N ASP A 221 -12.84 24.67 -11.18
CA ASP A 221 -13.09 24.07 -9.88
C ASP A 221 -12.78 22.56 -9.90
N PRO A 222 -12.54 21.94 -8.72
CA PRO A 222 -12.16 20.53 -8.63
C PRO A 222 -13.21 19.53 -9.16
N GLN A 223 -14.51 19.86 -9.15
CA GLN A 223 -15.53 18.94 -9.67
C GLN A 223 -15.50 18.89 -11.20
N VAL A 224 -15.27 20.03 -11.85
CA VAL A 224 -15.11 20.11 -13.31
C VAL A 224 -13.86 19.36 -13.75
N LEU A 225 -12.75 19.48 -13.01
CA LEU A 225 -11.53 18.70 -13.27
C LEU A 225 -11.82 17.20 -13.19
N ARG A 226 -12.44 16.73 -12.09
CA ARG A 226 -12.78 15.31 -11.91
C ARG A 226 -13.70 14.77 -13.02
N LYS A 227 -14.69 15.54 -13.45
CA LYS A 227 -15.56 15.15 -14.59
C LYS A 227 -14.77 15.05 -15.89
N HIS A 228 -13.87 15.98 -16.14
CA HIS A 228 -13.00 15.95 -17.32
C HIS A 228 -12.07 14.74 -17.29
N LEU A 229 -11.39 14.50 -16.18
CA LEU A 229 -10.52 13.34 -15.98
C LEU A 229 -11.28 12.01 -16.10
N ASN A 230 -12.49 11.91 -15.53
CA ASN A 230 -13.34 10.73 -15.69
C ASN A 230 -13.72 10.47 -17.15
N ARG A 231 -13.97 11.52 -17.91
CA ARG A 231 -14.52 11.42 -19.28
C ARG A 231 -13.45 11.26 -20.35
N TYR A 232 -12.29 11.90 -20.19
CA TYR A 232 -11.29 12.04 -21.25
C TYR A 232 -9.97 11.35 -20.93
N HIS A 233 -9.73 11.00 -19.66
CA HIS A 233 -8.46 10.41 -19.20
C HIS A 233 -8.65 9.08 -18.45
N ASN A 234 -9.86 8.51 -18.47
CA ASN A 234 -10.20 7.23 -17.86
C ASN A 234 -9.90 7.13 -16.35
N PHE A 235 -9.91 8.26 -15.64
CA PHE A 235 -9.91 8.23 -14.18
C PHE A 235 -11.29 7.79 -13.67
N TYR A 236 -11.35 7.21 -12.47
CA TYR A 236 -12.62 6.82 -11.85
C TYR A 236 -12.69 7.40 -10.43
N PHE A 237 -13.10 8.65 -10.32
CA PHE A 237 -13.44 9.24 -9.03
C PHE A 237 -14.80 8.74 -8.57
N ASN A 238 -14.84 7.99 -7.46
CA ASN A 238 -16.08 7.64 -6.78
C ASN A 238 -16.80 8.91 -6.35
N ILE A 239 -17.92 9.23 -6.99
CA ILE A 239 -18.81 10.29 -6.51
C ILE A 239 -19.39 9.79 -5.19
N LEU A 240 -19.00 10.41 -4.07
CA LEU A 240 -19.73 10.26 -2.82
C LEU A 240 -21.20 10.56 -3.14
N ARG A 241 -22.06 9.55 -3.10
CA ARG A 241 -23.50 9.76 -3.16
C ARG A 241 -23.83 10.70 -2.01
N ALA A 242 -24.28 11.90 -2.34
CA ALA A 242 -24.96 12.75 -1.38
C ALA A 242 -26.11 11.92 -0.81
N SER A 243 -26.05 11.69 0.50
CA SER A 243 -27.17 11.17 1.27
C SER A 243 -28.32 12.15 1.11
N PHE A 244 -29.38 11.71 0.45
CA PHE A 244 -30.72 12.26 0.62
C PHE A 244 -31.49 11.32 1.54
#